data_AF-A0A1S9AVK6-F1
#
_entry.id   AF-A0A1S9AVK6-F1
#
_cell.length_a   1.000
_cell.length_b   1.000
_cell.length_c   1.000
_cell.angle_alpha   90.00
_cell.angle_beta   90.00
_cell.angle_gamma   90.00
#
_symmetry.space_group_name_H-M   'P 1'
#
loop_
_entity.id
_entity.type
_entity.pdbx_description
1 polymer ?
#
loop_
_entity_poly.entity_id
_entity_poly.type
_entity_poly.pdbx_seq_one_letter_code
_entity_poly.pdbx_strand_id
1 'polypeptide(L)'
;MADTPLEESQPAAPAPRSEADILADPRLRAALSHYQPLFHEQCLRGYAAVLADLARNGQVYESNLEYLLHQHEADARTYLWMIQHQKLFDLECQWRAGLVEVPDAQLTADFEDWHDDIAACPVLPPITAEELATFDAFLAQLADPKALTVGNPGGEFWLHRRYPGFQDDDDDDQDRLNDLTEWTQFWDLHRGTGYLRTLPDRRGELEHRYERAAREARRAQQPPAPATPQDPRPHAPTYGPDFDALVREWLGRYEPAVKRRQFDIKEQLKAFDAEQDVDDLPLALERLQNAGRPVPIGAHADWRIAVIEAANRHYLDQLRASLPQVYEDYCQRESLGIQHPEHRHEWRIPDLGDETHFDEQAELIREGRRALNEPDDLNF
;
A
#
# COMPACT_ATOMS: atom_id res chain seq x y z
N MET A 1 -12.58 44.74 -12.98
CA MET A 1 -13.42 44.08 -14.01
C MET A 1 -12.52 43.07 -14.68
N ALA A 2 -12.50 41.86 -14.13
CA ALA A 2 -11.71 40.74 -14.62
C ALA A 2 -12.73 39.66 -14.98
N ASP A 3 -12.75 39.29 -16.26
CA ASP A 3 -13.52 38.19 -16.80
C ASP A 3 -13.01 36.88 -16.21
N THR A 4 -13.86 36.23 -15.44
CA THR A 4 -13.71 34.82 -15.05
C THR A 4 -14.08 33.97 -16.27
N PRO A 5 -13.23 33.04 -16.74
CA PRO A 5 -13.64 32.11 -17.77
C PRO A 5 -14.68 31.16 -17.17
N LEU A 6 -15.85 31.15 -17.79
CA LEU A 6 -16.92 30.19 -17.51
C LEU A 6 -16.38 28.78 -17.72
N GLU A 7 -16.39 27.96 -16.67
CA GLU A 7 -16.27 26.51 -16.78
C GLU A 7 -17.32 26.03 -17.79
N GLU A 8 -16.85 25.51 -18.93
CA GLU A 8 -17.68 24.74 -19.84
C GLU A 8 -18.13 23.48 -19.10
N SER A 9 -19.34 23.53 -18.55
CA SER A 9 -20.06 22.37 -18.04
C SER A 9 -20.04 21.27 -19.11
N GLN A 10 -19.35 20.16 -18.81
CA GLN A 10 -19.49 18.93 -19.58
C GLN A 10 -20.99 18.60 -19.72
N PRO A 11 -21.47 18.22 -20.92
CA PRO A 11 -22.87 17.86 -21.10
C PRO A 11 -23.17 16.63 -20.25
N ALA A 12 -24.18 16.73 -19.38
CA ALA A 12 -24.68 15.60 -18.60
C ALA A 12 -24.95 14.41 -19.53
N ALA A 13 -24.35 13.26 -19.21
CA ALA A 13 -24.55 12.04 -19.98
C ALA A 13 -26.05 11.74 -20.10
N PRO A 14 -26.57 11.42 -21.31
CA PRO A 14 -27.98 11.14 -21.49
C PRO A 14 -28.40 9.97 -20.60
N ALA A 15 -29.52 10.13 -19.89
CA ALA A 15 -30.04 9.07 -19.02
C ALA A 15 -30.21 7.76 -19.80
N PRO A 16 -29.82 6.61 -19.23
CA PRO A 16 -29.87 5.34 -19.93
C PRO A 16 -31.31 5.00 -20.32
N ARG A 17 -31.50 4.45 -21.53
CA ARG A 17 -32.80 3.97 -21.99
C ARG A 17 -33.31 2.88 -21.06
N SER A 18 -34.58 2.95 -20.66
CA SER A 18 -35.18 1.90 -19.82
C SER A 18 -35.36 0.60 -20.61
N GLU A 19 -35.44 -0.54 -19.90
CA GLU A 19 -35.74 -1.83 -20.52
C GLU A 19 -37.04 -1.78 -21.33
N ALA A 20 -38.06 -1.06 -20.83
CA ALA A 20 -39.32 -0.86 -21.53
C ALA A 20 -39.14 -0.11 -22.86
N ASP A 21 -38.28 0.92 -22.91
CA ASP A 21 -37.98 1.67 -24.13
C ASP A 21 -37.21 0.84 -25.16
N ILE A 22 -36.40 -0.12 -24.71
CA ILE A 22 -35.64 -1.03 -25.57
C ILE A 22 -36.56 -2.11 -26.14
N LEU A 23 -37.42 -2.69 -25.31
CA LEU A 23 -38.41 -3.68 -25.72
C LEU A 23 -39.45 -3.11 -26.70
N ALA A 24 -39.75 -1.82 -26.59
CA ALA A 24 -40.68 -1.12 -27.48
C ALA A 24 -40.04 -0.64 -28.80
N ASP A 25 -38.71 -0.72 -28.97
CA ASP A 25 -38.03 -0.14 -30.14
C ASP A 25 -38.27 -0.97 -31.42
N PRO A 26 -38.99 -0.43 -32.42
CA PRO A 26 -39.31 -1.16 -33.64
C PRO A 26 -38.07 -1.42 -34.51
N ARG A 27 -37.01 -0.60 -34.38
CA ARG A 27 -35.77 -0.77 -35.15
C ARG A 27 -35.02 -2.00 -34.68
N LEU A 28 -34.96 -2.23 -33.37
CA LEU A 28 -34.31 -3.41 -32.79
C LEU A 28 -35.08 -4.69 -33.13
N ARG A 29 -36.42 -4.63 -33.12
CA ARG A 29 -37.26 -5.76 -33.57
C ARG A 29 -37.12 -6.05 -35.07
N ALA A 30 -36.98 -5.02 -35.90
CA ALA A 30 -36.72 -5.19 -37.32
C ALA A 30 -35.33 -5.82 -37.56
N ALA A 31 -34.30 -5.41 -36.81
CA ALA A 31 -32.96 -6.01 -36.86
C ALA A 31 -32.97 -7.50 -36.47
N LEU A 32 -33.90 -7.91 -35.60
CA LEU A 32 -34.06 -9.30 -35.19
C LEU A 32 -34.92 -10.15 -36.15
N SER A 33 -35.51 -9.56 -37.19
CA SER A 33 -36.51 -10.22 -38.07
C SER A 33 -36.03 -11.51 -38.76
N HIS A 34 -34.72 -11.68 -38.94
CA HIS A 34 -34.11 -12.87 -39.52
C HIS A 34 -33.84 -14.00 -38.50
N TYR A 35 -33.99 -13.73 -37.19
CA TYR A 35 -33.82 -14.69 -36.11
C TYR A 35 -35.16 -15.25 -35.64
N GLN A 36 -35.13 -16.37 -34.91
CA GLN A 36 -36.35 -16.98 -34.38
C GLN A 36 -37.07 -16.05 -33.38
N PRO A 37 -38.37 -15.76 -33.58
CA PRO A 37 -39.13 -14.83 -32.73
C PRO A 37 -39.14 -15.17 -31.25
N LEU A 38 -39.02 -16.46 -30.91
CA LEU A 38 -38.99 -16.95 -29.53
C LEU A 38 -37.86 -16.32 -28.69
N PHE A 39 -36.73 -15.97 -29.31
CA PHE A 39 -35.57 -15.40 -28.60
C PHE A 39 -35.49 -13.88 -28.66
N HIS A 40 -36.38 -13.21 -29.41
CA HIS A 40 -36.28 -11.77 -29.62
C HIS A 40 -36.37 -11.00 -28.30
N GLU A 41 -37.34 -11.34 -27.47
CA GLU A 41 -37.54 -10.67 -26.19
C GLU A 41 -36.35 -10.91 -25.25
N GLN A 42 -35.86 -12.16 -25.15
CA GLN A 42 -34.69 -12.48 -24.35
C GLN A 42 -33.43 -11.72 -24.81
N CYS A 43 -33.23 -11.61 -26.13
CA CYS A 43 -32.13 -10.85 -26.70
C CYS A 43 -32.23 -9.35 -26.35
N LEU A 44 -33.41 -8.75 -26.47
CA LEU A 44 -33.64 -7.34 -26.13
C LEU A 44 -33.49 -7.07 -24.62
N ARG A 45 -33.92 -7.99 -23.75
CA ARG A 45 -33.67 -7.90 -22.30
C ARG A 45 -32.18 -8.01 -21.97
N GLY A 46 -31.46 -8.93 -22.63
CA GLY A 46 -30.00 -9.03 -22.51
C GLY A 46 -29.29 -7.76 -22.94
N TYR A 47 -29.71 -7.16 -24.06
CA TYR A 47 -29.20 -5.88 -24.52
C TYR A 47 -29.50 -4.73 -23.53
N ALA A 48 -30.70 -4.69 -22.94
CA ALA A 48 -31.03 -3.73 -21.89
C ALA A 48 -30.16 -3.89 -20.64
N ALA A 49 -29.87 -5.13 -20.23
CA ALA A 49 -28.97 -5.41 -19.11
C ALA A 49 -27.54 -4.92 -19.39
N VAL A 50 -27.02 -5.13 -20.61
CA VAL A 50 -25.70 -4.62 -21.03
C VAL A 50 -25.66 -3.09 -21.00
N LEU A 51 -26.70 -2.41 -21.51
CA LEU A 51 -26.75 -0.95 -21.46
C LEU A 51 -26.84 -0.39 -20.03
N ALA A 52 -27.60 -1.06 -19.15
CA ALA A 52 -27.68 -0.68 -17.75
C ALA A 52 -26.35 -0.89 -17.00
N ASP A 53 -25.62 -1.96 -17.34
CA ASP A 53 -24.28 -2.23 -16.83
C ASP A 53 -23.27 -1.17 -17.31
N LEU A 54 -23.21 -0.90 -18.62
CA LEU A 54 -22.35 0.14 -19.19
C LEU A 54 -22.68 1.54 -18.64
N ALA A 55 -23.94 1.85 -18.37
CA ALA A 55 -24.31 3.13 -17.78
C ALA A 55 -23.85 3.27 -16.32
N ARG A 56 -23.70 2.14 -15.60
CA ARG A 56 -23.25 2.12 -14.20
C ARG A 56 -21.73 2.02 -14.07
N ASN A 57 -21.13 1.18 -14.90
CA ASN A 57 -19.75 0.71 -14.79
C ASN A 57 -18.88 1.11 -15.99
N GLY A 58 -19.43 1.76 -17.02
CA GLY A 58 -18.69 2.08 -18.25
C GLY A 58 -17.44 2.92 -18.01
N GLN A 59 -17.54 3.96 -17.18
CA GLN A 59 -16.37 4.75 -16.77
C GLN A 59 -15.35 3.89 -16.01
N VAL A 60 -15.81 2.98 -15.14
CA VAL A 60 -14.93 2.04 -14.44
C VAL A 60 -14.23 1.10 -15.42
N TYR A 61 -14.91 0.63 -16.47
CA TYR A 61 -14.30 -0.20 -17.51
C TYR A 61 -13.25 0.56 -18.34
N GLU A 62 -13.53 1.82 -18.67
CA GLU A 62 -12.57 2.69 -19.36
C GLU A 62 -11.35 2.97 -18.47
N SER A 63 -11.55 3.33 -17.20
CA SER A 63 -10.48 3.53 -16.23
C SER A 63 -9.68 2.25 -15.96
N ASN A 64 -10.34 1.09 -15.89
CA ASN A 64 -9.66 -0.20 -15.75
C ASN A 64 -8.81 -0.53 -17.00
N LEU A 65 -9.29 -0.19 -18.19
CA LEU A 65 -8.53 -0.38 -19.43
C LEU A 65 -7.32 0.55 -19.48
N GLU A 66 -7.47 1.82 -19.13
CA GLU A 66 -6.36 2.77 -19.00
C GLU A 66 -5.36 2.29 -17.95
N TYR A 67 -5.83 1.84 -16.79
CA TYR A 67 -5.00 1.22 -15.77
C TYR A 67 -4.23 0.03 -16.35
N LEU A 68 -4.88 -0.92 -17.03
CA LEU A 68 -4.19 -2.08 -17.62
C LEU A 68 -3.14 -1.68 -18.67
N LEU A 69 -3.39 -0.63 -19.45
CA LEU A 69 -2.46 -0.13 -20.47
C LEU A 69 -1.25 0.60 -19.87
N HIS A 70 -1.46 1.29 -18.75
CA HIS A 70 -0.45 2.14 -18.11
C HIS A 70 0.05 1.60 -16.77
N GLN A 71 -0.38 0.41 -16.34
CA GLN A 71 -0.09 -0.12 -15.00
C GLN A 71 1.42 -0.17 -14.73
N HIS A 72 2.22 -0.62 -15.70
CA HIS A 72 3.67 -0.74 -15.50
C HIS A 72 4.35 0.63 -15.47
N GLU A 73 3.81 1.62 -16.16
CA GLU A 73 4.30 3.01 -16.10
C GLU A 73 3.91 3.66 -14.77
N ALA A 74 2.68 3.44 -14.29
CA ALA A 74 2.19 3.91 -13.00
C ALA A 74 2.95 3.27 -11.83
N ASP A 75 3.17 1.96 -11.90
CA ASP A 75 3.98 1.19 -10.94
C ASP A 75 5.43 1.68 -10.98
N ALA A 76 6.03 1.85 -12.16
CA ALA A 76 7.38 2.37 -12.30
C ALA A 76 7.53 3.77 -11.69
N ARG A 77 6.52 4.64 -11.87
CA ARG A 77 6.48 5.97 -11.26
C ARG A 77 6.40 5.90 -9.75
N THR A 78 5.55 5.01 -9.23
CA THR A 78 5.40 4.79 -7.79
C THR A 78 6.71 4.29 -7.18
N TYR A 79 7.29 3.25 -7.78
CA TYR A 79 8.49 2.61 -7.23
C TYR A 79 9.76 3.41 -7.46
N LEU A 80 9.80 4.35 -8.42
CA LEU A 80 10.93 5.28 -8.57
C LEU A 80 11.19 6.05 -7.26
N TRP A 81 10.14 6.38 -6.51
CA TRP A 81 10.26 7.08 -5.23
C TRP A 81 10.93 6.26 -4.12
N MET A 82 11.00 4.93 -4.23
CA MET A 82 11.76 4.08 -3.29
C MET A 82 13.23 4.52 -3.17
N ILE A 83 13.79 5.12 -4.22
CA ILE A 83 15.14 5.70 -4.20
C ILE A 83 15.21 6.89 -3.25
N GLN A 84 14.24 7.81 -3.31
CA GLN A 84 14.22 8.99 -2.43
C GLN A 84 13.91 8.61 -0.99
N HIS A 85 12.98 7.67 -0.77
CA HIS A 85 12.75 7.09 0.56
C HIS A 85 14.07 6.53 1.13
N GLN A 86 14.81 5.74 0.36
CA GLN A 86 16.07 5.18 0.84
C GLN A 86 17.12 6.26 1.15
N LYS A 87 17.22 7.32 0.33
CA LYS A 87 18.12 8.45 0.58
C LYS A 87 17.74 9.22 1.85
N LEU A 88 16.44 9.43 2.09
CA LEU A 88 15.96 10.11 3.29
C LEU A 88 16.21 9.27 4.53
N PHE A 89 16.04 7.95 4.46
CA PHE A 89 16.38 7.06 5.56
C PHE A 89 17.89 7.05 5.88
N ASP A 90 18.75 7.08 4.85
CA ASP A 90 20.20 7.21 5.03
C ASP A 90 20.58 8.57 5.67
N LEU A 91 19.89 9.64 5.29
CA LEU A 91 20.07 10.98 5.86
C LEU A 91 19.62 11.03 7.32
N GLU A 92 18.46 10.45 7.61
CA GLU A 92 17.88 10.35 8.95
C GLU A 92 18.83 9.60 9.88
N CYS A 93 19.36 8.44 9.48
CA CYS A 93 20.32 7.66 10.27
C CYS A 93 21.55 8.50 10.67
N GLN A 94 22.05 9.33 9.75
CA GLN A 94 23.19 10.20 10.04
C GLN A 94 22.81 11.36 10.96
N TRP A 95 21.64 11.96 10.75
CA TRP A 95 21.12 13.07 11.55
C TRP A 95 20.86 12.65 13.00
N ARG A 96 20.22 11.50 13.19
CA ARG A 96 19.96 10.89 14.52
C ARG A 96 21.25 10.56 15.27
N ALA A 97 22.29 10.17 14.55
CA ALA A 97 23.62 9.94 15.11
C ALA A 97 24.40 11.23 15.42
N GLY A 98 23.90 12.39 15.00
CA GLY A 98 24.57 13.69 15.13
C GLY A 98 25.77 13.86 14.22
N LEU A 99 25.81 13.15 13.08
CA LEU A 99 26.88 13.27 12.09
C LEU A 99 26.65 14.40 11.08
N VAL A 100 25.38 14.77 10.87
CA VAL A 100 24.96 15.82 9.94
C VAL A 100 23.90 16.70 10.59
N GLU A 101 23.86 17.96 10.16
CA GLU A 101 22.74 18.87 10.42
C GLU A 101 21.86 18.89 9.16
N VAL A 102 20.56 18.81 9.36
CA VAL A 102 19.57 18.85 8.28
C VAL A 102 18.73 20.12 8.48
N PRO A 103 18.66 21.03 7.49
CA PRO A 103 17.85 22.23 7.59
C PRO A 103 16.41 21.88 7.95
N ASP A 104 15.82 22.67 8.86
CA ASP A 104 14.44 22.57 9.33
C ASP A 104 14.07 21.27 10.09
N ALA A 105 14.95 20.25 10.13
CA ALA A 105 14.77 19.08 10.98
C ALA A 105 15.03 19.42 12.46
N GLN A 106 14.02 19.21 13.29
CA GLN A 106 14.07 19.37 14.74
C GLN A 106 13.84 18.03 15.46
N LEU A 107 12.94 17.20 14.93
CA LEU A 107 12.51 15.92 15.49
C LEU A 107 12.57 14.81 14.43
N THR A 108 12.55 13.55 14.89
CA THR A 108 12.31 12.40 14.01
C THR A 108 11.05 12.60 13.16
N ALA A 109 9.98 13.13 13.74
CA ALA A 109 8.73 13.35 13.04
C ALA A 109 8.82 14.26 11.80
N ASP A 110 9.82 15.15 11.70
CA ASP A 110 10.04 15.91 10.46
C ASP A 110 10.39 14.97 9.29
N PHE A 111 11.16 13.91 9.56
CA PHE A 111 11.44 12.90 8.55
C PHE A 111 10.19 12.07 8.23
N GLU A 112 9.34 11.79 9.23
CA GLU A 112 8.02 11.16 9.04
C GLU A 112 7.17 11.93 8.04
N ASP A 113 6.97 13.22 8.29
CA ASP A 113 6.22 14.10 7.40
C ASP A 113 6.84 14.19 5.98
N TRP A 114 8.18 14.19 5.87
CA TRP A 114 8.87 14.27 4.56
C TRP A 114 8.77 13.02 3.71
N HIS A 115 8.56 11.87 4.34
CA HIS A 115 8.41 10.61 3.64
C HIS A 115 6.95 10.38 3.26
N ASP A 116 6.01 10.85 4.08
CA ASP A 116 4.59 10.95 3.74
C ASP A 116 4.35 11.77 2.45
N ASP A 117 5.19 12.76 2.21
CA ASP A 117 5.25 13.50 0.94
C ASP A 117 6.68 13.55 0.36
N ILE A 118 7.22 12.37 0.06
CA ILE A 118 8.58 12.21 -0.48
C ILE A 118 8.82 12.99 -1.77
N ALA A 119 7.76 13.23 -2.54
CA ALA A 119 7.81 13.93 -3.81
C ALA A 119 8.06 15.43 -3.64
N ALA A 120 7.66 15.99 -2.50
CA ALA A 120 7.89 17.38 -2.12
C ALA A 120 9.02 17.56 -1.09
N CYS A 121 9.74 16.49 -0.73
CA CYS A 121 10.78 16.52 0.29
C CYS A 121 11.86 17.58 -0.02
N PRO A 122 12.08 18.58 0.85
CA PRO A 122 12.92 19.74 0.55
C PRO A 122 14.42 19.49 0.75
N VAL A 123 14.80 18.40 1.42
CA VAL A 123 16.17 18.16 1.88
C VAL A 123 16.96 17.18 1.02
N LEU A 124 16.31 16.56 0.02
CA LEU A 124 16.94 15.57 -0.84
C LEU A 124 17.37 16.15 -2.18
N PRO A 125 18.55 15.75 -2.70
CA PRO A 125 18.87 16.02 -4.10
C PRO A 125 17.99 15.16 -5.02
N PRO A 126 17.78 15.59 -6.28
CA PRO A 126 17.07 14.79 -7.28
C PRO A 126 17.69 13.41 -7.51
N ILE A 127 16.91 12.47 -8.03
CA ILE A 127 17.37 11.11 -8.38
C ILE A 127 18.38 11.19 -9.52
N THR A 128 19.54 10.57 -9.33
CA THR A 128 20.60 10.51 -10.34
C THR A 128 20.48 9.27 -11.24
N ALA A 129 21.11 9.31 -12.41
CA ALA A 129 21.12 8.18 -13.34
C ALA A 129 21.83 6.93 -12.78
N GLU A 130 22.80 7.12 -11.88
CA GLU A 130 23.48 6.01 -11.19
C GLU A 130 22.55 5.32 -10.18
N GLU A 131 21.75 6.11 -9.45
CA GLU A 131 20.76 5.58 -8.52
C GLU A 131 19.63 4.85 -9.27
N LEU A 132 19.18 5.38 -10.41
CA LEU A 132 18.26 4.68 -11.29
C LEU A 132 18.85 3.36 -11.79
N ALA A 133 20.11 3.35 -12.24
CA ALA A 133 20.77 2.14 -12.70
C ALA A 133 20.89 1.09 -11.58
N THR A 134 21.10 1.54 -10.34
CA THR A 134 21.10 0.67 -9.15
C THR A 134 19.72 0.06 -8.92
N PHE A 135 18.67 0.86 -9.06
CA PHE A 135 17.28 0.38 -8.93
C PHE A 135 16.89 -0.60 -10.06
N ASP A 136 17.29 -0.35 -11.31
CA ASP A 136 17.09 -1.30 -12.41
C ASP A 136 17.83 -2.63 -12.15
N ALA A 137 19.05 -2.56 -11.61
CA ALA A 137 19.83 -3.75 -11.26
C ALA A 137 19.20 -4.57 -10.12
N PHE A 138 18.50 -3.91 -9.19
CA PHE A 138 17.70 -4.55 -8.16
C PHE A 138 16.51 -5.28 -8.78
N LEU A 139 15.70 -4.60 -9.61
CA LEU A 139 14.55 -5.21 -10.28
C LEU A 139 14.96 -6.39 -11.17
N ALA A 140 16.16 -6.35 -11.75
CA ALA A 140 16.70 -7.44 -12.57
C ALA A 140 16.99 -8.73 -11.77
N GLN A 141 17.22 -8.61 -10.46
CA GLN A 141 17.54 -9.73 -9.57
C GLN A 141 16.33 -10.19 -8.75
N LEU A 142 15.28 -9.37 -8.71
CA LEU A 142 14.08 -9.65 -7.94
C LEU A 142 13.29 -10.82 -8.55
N ALA A 143 12.88 -11.76 -7.70
CA ALA A 143 12.10 -12.93 -8.10
C ALA A 143 10.60 -12.73 -7.88
N ASP A 144 10.22 -12.00 -6.83
CA ASP A 144 8.85 -11.74 -6.44
C ASP A 144 8.56 -10.23 -6.38
N PRO A 145 7.68 -9.69 -7.24
CA PRO A 145 7.24 -8.31 -7.19
C PRO A 145 6.64 -7.89 -5.84
N LYS A 146 6.15 -8.81 -5.00
CA LYS A 146 5.65 -8.49 -3.65
C LYS A 146 6.73 -7.89 -2.74
N ALA A 147 8.02 -8.15 -2.99
CA ALA A 147 9.07 -7.46 -2.24
C ALA A 147 9.03 -5.93 -2.44
N LEU A 148 8.47 -5.45 -3.57
CA LEU A 148 8.25 -4.02 -3.81
C LEU A 148 7.10 -3.46 -2.97
N THR A 149 6.16 -4.28 -2.51
CA THR A 149 5.04 -3.82 -1.68
C THR A 149 5.44 -3.60 -0.22
N VAL A 150 6.34 -4.45 0.31
CA VAL A 150 6.92 -4.29 1.66
C VAL A 150 7.81 -3.04 1.74
N GLY A 151 8.48 -2.69 0.63
CA GLY A 151 9.21 -1.45 0.46
C GLY A 151 8.41 -0.29 -0.13
N ASN A 152 7.08 -0.41 -0.26
CA ASN A 152 6.26 0.59 -0.93
C ASN A 152 6.24 1.88 -0.10
N PRO A 153 6.49 3.05 -0.73
CA PRO A 153 6.21 4.37 -0.19
C PRO A 153 4.85 4.47 0.53
N GLY A 154 3.81 3.82 -0.02
CA GLY A 154 2.40 3.98 0.38
C GLY A 154 1.95 3.39 1.72
N GLY A 155 2.85 2.87 2.55
CA GLY A 155 2.45 2.31 3.85
C GLY A 155 3.61 1.82 4.72
N GLU A 156 4.11 0.61 4.46
CA GLU A 156 4.91 -0.15 5.42
C GLU A 156 6.39 0.22 5.48
N PHE A 157 6.89 1.11 4.60
CA PHE A 157 8.32 1.47 4.57
C PHE A 157 8.86 1.97 5.94
N TRP A 158 7.97 2.51 6.78
CA TRP A 158 8.25 2.92 8.14
C TRP A 158 8.32 1.79 9.16
N LEU A 159 7.42 0.82 9.04
CA LEU A 159 7.31 -0.32 9.94
C LEU A 159 8.55 -1.21 9.88
N HIS A 160 9.24 -1.22 8.73
CA HIS A 160 10.42 -2.05 8.49
C HIS A 160 11.75 -1.34 8.82
N ARG A 161 11.70 -0.19 9.51
CA ARG A 161 12.90 0.52 10.02
C ARG A 161 13.18 0.13 11.46
N ARG A 162 14.20 -0.70 11.65
CA ARG A 162 14.73 -0.91 13.00
C ARG A 162 15.54 0.32 13.46
N TYR A 163 14.99 1.10 14.38
CA TYR A 163 15.77 1.94 15.28
C TYR A 163 16.06 1.18 16.58
N PRO A 164 17.31 1.13 17.07
CA PRO A 164 17.62 0.51 18.35
C PRO A 164 17.07 1.39 19.48
N GLY A 165 15.78 1.24 19.81
CA GLY A 165 15.12 2.02 20.86
C GLY A 165 13.60 1.87 20.92
N PHE A 166 12.93 1.49 19.82
CA PHE A 166 11.52 1.11 19.82
C PHE A 166 11.36 -0.35 20.26
N GLN A 167 11.64 -0.60 21.53
CA GLN A 167 11.09 -1.74 22.26
C GLN A 167 10.11 -1.14 23.24
N ASP A 168 8.82 -1.08 22.88
CA ASP A 168 7.83 -1.01 23.94
C ASP A 168 7.90 -2.35 24.67
N ASP A 169 8.26 -2.30 25.95
CA ASP A 169 8.34 -3.47 26.85
C ASP A 169 6.99 -4.22 26.98
N ASP A 170 5.91 -3.67 26.39
CA ASP A 170 4.54 -4.18 26.43
C ASP A 170 4.10 -4.91 25.13
N ASP A 171 4.92 -4.98 24.07
CA ASP A 171 4.54 -5.67 22.82
C ASP A 171 5.07 -7.13 22.78
N ASP A 172 4.15 -8.08 22.92
CA ASP A 172 4.35 -9.52 22.69
C ASP A 172 4.59 -9.85 21.19
N ASP A 173 4.49 -8.86 20.29
CA ASP A 173 4.69 -9.00 18.83
C ASP A 173 6.18 -8.86 18.43
N GLN A 174 7.09 -9.50 19.20
CA GLN A 174 8.55 -9.54 18.93
C GLN A 174 8.91 -10.10 17.55
N ASP A 175 8.01 -10.87 16.93
CA ASP A 175 8.25 -11.56 15.66
C ASP A 175 7.85 -10.75 14.41
N ARG A 176 7.21 -9.57 14.53
CA ARG A 176 6.59 -8.88 13.38
C ARG A 176 7.39 -7.72 12.75
N LEU A 177 8.41 -7.16 13.40
CA LEU A 177 9.07 -5.92 12.94
C LEU A 177 10.60 -6.00 12.99
N ASN A 178 11.23 -6.87 12.18
CA ASN A 178 12.69 -7.05 12.30
C ASN A 178 13.52 -7.19 11.01
N ASP A 179 12.95 -7.10 9.81
CA ASP A 179 13.75 -7.26 8.59
C ASP A 179 13.76 -5.97 7.75
N LEU A 180 14.97 -5.47 7.46
CA LEU A 180 15.18 -4.46 6.43
C LEU A 180 14.59 -4.96 5.13
N THR A 181 13.91 -4.09 4.38
CA THR A 181 13.36 -4.46 3.05
C THR A 181 14.46 -4.98 2.12
N GLU A 182 14.12 -5.86 1.18
CA GLU A 182 15.08 -6.37 0.18
C GLU A 182 15.74 -5.24 -0.59
N TRP A 183 15.00 -4.16 -0.88
CA TRP A 183 15.52 -2.96 -1.52
C TRP A 183 16.60 -2.28 -0.67
N THR A 184 16.33 -2.09 0.63
CA THR A 184 17.30 -1.47 1.55
C THR A 184 18.57 -2.30 1.66
N GLN A 185 18.45 -3.63 1.75
CA GLN A 185 19.61 -4.53 1.78
C GLN A 185 20.42 -4.44 0.48
N PHE A 186 19.74 -4.43 -0.66
CA PHE A 186 20.38 -4.30 -1.97
C PHE A 186 21.10 -2.96 -2.12
N TRP A 187 20.44 -1.87 -1.76
CA TRP A 187 21.00 -0.52 -1.75
C TRP A 187 22.24 -0.43 -0.87
N ASP A 188 22.15 -0.93 0.36
CA ASP A 188 23.26 -0.89 1.33
C ASP A 188 24.50 -1.64 0.84
N LEU A 189 24.29 -2.77 0.16
CA LEU A 189 25.37 -3.54 -0.45
C LEU A 189 26.04 -2.78 -1.61
N HIS A 190 25.26 -2.16 -2.50
CA HIS A 190 25.78 -1.54 -3.72
C HIS A 190 26.33 -0.13 -3.50
N ARG A 191 25.80 0.60 -2.51
CA ARG A 191 26.23 1.95 -2.15
C ARG A 191 27.19 1.97 -0.97
N GLY A 192 27.39 0.84 -0.31
CA GLY A 192 28.26 0.72 0.87
C GLY A 192 27.71 1.45 2.09
N THR A 193 26.39 1.65 2.17
CA THR A 193 25.70 2.38 3.25
C THR A 193 25.26 1.49 4.41
N GLY A 194 25.53 0.18 4.36
CA GLY A 194 25.15 -0.73 5.45
C GLY A 194 25.71 -0.37 6.83
N TYR A 195 26.80 0.40 6.91
CA TYR A 195 27.31 0.90 8.19
C TYR A 195 26.36 1.91 8.86
N LEU A 196 25.50 2.59 8.10
CA LEU A 196 24.52 3.54 8.64
C LEU A 196 23.56 2.87 9.63
N ARG A 197 23.26 1.59 9.43
CA ARG A 197 22.42 0.76 10.32
C ARG A 197 23.08 0.45 11.67
N THR A 198 24.38 0.73 11.80
CA THR A 198 25.15 0.51 13.04
C THR A 198 25.40 1.79 13.82
N LEU A 199 24.94 2.93 13.29
CA LEU A 199 25.11 4.22 13.96
C LEU A 199 24.25 4.30 15.22
N PRO A 200 24.71 5.03 16.26
CA PRO A 200 23.93 5.22 17.48
C PRO A 200 22.74 6.16 17.22
N ASP A 201 21.61 5.88 17.87
CA ASP A 201 20.39 6.68 17.76
C ASP A 201 20.30 7.73 18.88
N ARG A 202 21.21 8.70 18.89
CA ARG A 202 21.33 9.66 20.00
C ARG A 202 20.11 10.56 20.13
N ARG A 203 19.57 11.04 19.00
CA ARG A 203 18.38 11.92 19.01
C ARG A 203 17.13 11.13 19.37
N GLY A 204 16.94 9.93 18.81
CA GLY A 204 15.80 9.06 19.14
C GLY A 204 15.76 8.65 20.60
N GLU A 205 16.90 8.32 21.21
CA GLU A 205 16.99 8.03 22.64
C GLU A 205 16.54 9.22 23.51
N LEU A 206 16.87 10.45 23.10
CA LEU A 206 16.44 11.66 23.81
C LEU A 206 14.95 11.93 23.62
N GLU A 207 14.44 11.83 22.40
CA GLU A 207 13.02 11.97 22.09
C GLU A 207 12.18 10.97 22.89
N HIS A 208 12.54 9.68 22.83
CA HIS A 208 11.85 8.61 23.55
C HIS A 208 11.85 8.83 25.07
N ARG A 209 12.95 9.36 25.65
CA ARG A 209 13.01 9.72 27.07
C ARG A 209 11.94 10.76 27.43
N TYR A 210 11.75 11.79 26.59
CA TYR A 210 10.73 12.81 26.84
C TYR A 210 9.32 12.28 26.63
N GLU A 211 9.09 11.49 25.57
CA GLU A 211 7.79 10.86 25.33
C GLU A 211 7.35 9.99 26.52
N ARG A 212 8.27 9.17 27.04
CA ARG A 212 8.01 8.35 28.24
C ARG A 212 7.63 9.20 29.44
N ALA A 213 8.38 10.28 29.71
CA ALA A 213 8.07 11.18 30.81
C ALA A 213 6.69 11.84 30.66
N ALA A 214 6.30 12.22 29.43
CA ALA A 214 4.98 12.77 29.13
C ALA A 214 3.87 11.74 29.38
N ARG A 215 4.04 10.51 28.86
CA ARG A 215 3.09 9.40 29.05
C ARG A 215 2.92 9.07 30.54
N GLU A 216 4.01 9.01 31.30
CA GLU A 216 3.99 8.79 32.75
C GLU A 216 3.26 9.92 33.50
N ALA A 217 3.51 11.18 33.12
CA ALA A 217 2.83 12.34 33.71
C ALA A 217 1.32 12.36 33.41
N ARG A 218 0.93 12.05 32.16
CA ARG A 218 -0.49 11.91 31.76
C ARG A 218 -1.17 10.79 32.55
N ARG A 219 -0.54 9.61 32.66
CA ARG A 219 -1.04 8.48 33.46
C ARG A 219 -1.22 8.85 34.94
N ALA A 220 -0.33 9.66 35.52
CA ALA A 220 -0.43 10.12 36.91
C ALA A 220 -1.58 11.12 37.15
N GLN A 221 -1.98 11.90 36.13
CA GLN A 221 -3.08 12.86 36.19
C GLN A 221 -4.44 12.23 35.88
N GLN A 222 -4.46 11.13 35.13
CA GLN A 222 -5.69 10.38 34.88
C GLN A 222 -6.07 9.58 36.13
N PRO A 223 -7.28 9.79 36.70
CA PRO A 223 -7.75 8.93 37.77
C PRO A 223 -7.80 7.49 37.25
N PRO A 224 -7.42 6.49 38.06
CA PRO A 224 -7.50 5.09 37.64
C PRO A 224 -8.92 4.83 37.15
N ALA A 225 -9.05 4.26 35.95
CA ALA A 225 -10.35 3.90 35.41
C ALA A 225 -11.10 3.11 36.50
N PRO A 226 -12.38 3.42 36.77
CA PRO A 226 -13.14 2.67 37.74
C PRO A 226 -13.01 1.20 37.37
N ALA A 227 -12.60 0.37 38.33
CA ALA A 227 -12.40 -1.04 38.11
C ALA A 227 -13.69 -1.59 37.50
N THR A 228 -13.64 -1.87 36.18
CA THR A 228 -14.74 -2.57 35.54
C THR A 228 -14.75 -3.92 36.24
N PRO A 229 -15.88 -4.34 36.84
CA PRO A 229 -15.94 -5.65 37.47
C PRO A 229 -15.41 -6.66 36.45
N GLN A 230 -14.26 -7.28 36.76
CA GLN A 230 -13.70 -8.27 35.85
C GLN A 230 -14.75 -9.35 35.74
N ASP A 231 -15.33 -9.46 34.55
CA ASP A 231 -16.23 -10.54 34.25
C ASP A 231 -15.39 -11.81 34.32
N PRO A 232 -15.62 -12.72 35.29
CA PRO A 232 -14.78 -13.91 35.45
C PRO A 232 -14.96 -14.89 34.30
N ARG A 233 -15.88 -14.61 33.37
CA ARG A 233 -16.11 -15.43 32.18
C ARG A 233 -14.95 -15.26 31.19
N PRO A 234 -14.48 -16.35 30.58
CA PRO A 234 -13.45 -16.27 29.55
C PRO A 234 -13.94 -15.45 28.36
N HIS A 235 -13.03 -14.73 27.71
CA HIS A 235 -13.31 -14.11 26.42
C HIS A 235 -13.65 -15.19 25.39
N ALA A 236 -14.67 -14.93 24.57
CA ALA A 236 -14.92 -15.78 23.43
C ALA A 236 -13.73 -15.66 22.46
N PRO A 237 -13.22 -16.77 21.92
CA PRO A 237 -12.19 -16.69 20.88
C PRO A 237 -12.79 -15.97 19.66
N THR A 238 -12.00 -15.13 19.01
CA THR A 238 -12.41 -14.34 17.84
C THR A 238 -11.70 -14.76 16.56
N TYR A 239 -10.59 -15.49 16.67
CA TYR A 239 -9.82 -16.06 15.56
C TYR A 239 -9.02 -17.28 16.04
N GLY A 240 -8.44 -18.02 15.08
CA GLY A 240 -7.52 -19.13 15.36
C GLY A 240 -8.20 -20.47 15.72
N PRO A 241 -7.40 -21.48 16.11
CA PRO A 241 -7.88 -22.85 16.28
C PRO A 241 -9.01 -23.00 17.30
N ASP A 242 -8.99 -22.20 18.37
CA ASP A 242 -10.03 -22.21 19.40
C ASP A 242 -11.36 -21.64 18.89
N PHE A 243 -11.30 -20.61 18.03
CA PHE A 243 -12.48 -20.09 17.33
C PHE A 243 -13.02 -21.11 16.33
N ASP A 244 -12.17 -21.75 15.53
CA ASP A 244 -12.59 -22.75 14.56
C ASP A 244 -13.22 -23.98 15.21
N ALA A 245 -12.70 -24.40 16.38
CA ALA A 245 -13.28 -25.45 17.19
C ALA A 245 -14.68 -25.06 17.71
N LEU A 246 -14.83 -23.83 18.20
CA LEU A 246 -16.11 -23.29 18.65
C LEU A 246 -17.14 -23.18 17.51
N VAL A 247 -16.72 -22.67 16.35
CA VAL A 247 -17.55 -22.60 15.14
C VAL A 247 -17.99 -24.00 14.72
N ARG A 248 -17.07 -24.98 14.70
CA ARG A 248 -17.39 -26.37 14.38
C ARG A 248 -18.40 -26.98 15.35
N GLU A 249 -18.28 -26.68 16.65
CA GLU A 249 -19.26 -27.08 17.66
C GLU A 249 -20.64 -26.46 17.38
N TRP A 250 -20.70 -25.16 17.15
CA TRP A 250 -21.93 -24.42 16.90
C TRP A 250 -22.63 -24.87 15.62
N LEU A 251 -21.87 -25.06 14.53
CA LEU A 251 -22.38 -25.63 13.29
C LEU A 251 -22.95 -27.05 13.50
N GLY A 252 -22.38 -27.81 14.43
CA GLY A 252 -22.91 -29.13 14.80
C GLY A 252 -24.19 -29.08 15.64
N ARG A 253 -24.41 -28.02 16.42
CA ARG A 253 -25.53 -27.90 17.36
C ARG A 253 -26.73 -27.12 16.81
N TYR A 254 -26.47 -26.08 16.04
CA TYR A 254 -27.49 -25.09 15.65
C TYR A 254 -27.79 -25.10 14.15
N GLU A 255 -26.89 -25.63 13.32
CA GLU A 255 -27.02 -25.58 11.86
C GLU A 255 -27.27 -26.97 11.25
N PRO A 256 -27.84 -27.04 10.02
CA PRO A 256 -27.95 -28.29 9.29
C PRO A 256 -26.58 -28.93 9.02
N ALA A 257 -26.51 -30.27 9.06
CA ALA A 257 -25.26 -31.03 8.91
C ALA A 257 -24.44 -30.70 7.64
N VAL A 258 -25.10 -30.20 6.58
CA VAL A 258 -24.43 -29.74 5.36
C VAL A 258 -23.47 -28.57 5.61
N LYS A 259 -23.80 -27.65 6.53
CA LYS A 259 -22.97 -26.48 6.84
C LYS A 259 -21.67 -26.87 7.55
N ARG A 260 -21.75 -27.80 8.50
CA ARG A 260 -20.56 -28.38 9.15
C ARG A 260 -19.66 -29.09 8.13
N ARG A 261 -20.24 -29.89 7.23
CA ARG A 261 -19.47 -30.54 6.16
C ARG A 261 -18.78 -29.52 5.24
N GLN A 262 -19.46 -28.43 4.88
CA GLN A 262 -18.87 -27.37 4.06
C GLN A 262 -17.72 -26.66 4.79
N PHE A 263 -17.85 -26.41 6.09
CA PHE A 263 -16.78 -25.84 6.91
C PHE A 263 -15.56 -26.78 6.98
N ASP A 264 -15.78 -28.07 7.19
CA ASP A 264 -14.69 -29.06 7.25
C ASP A 264 -13.94 -29.17 5.91
N ILE A 265 -14.66 -29.11 4.79
CA ILE A 265 -14.05 -29.07 3.45
C ILE A 265 -13.26 -27.78 3.24
N LYS A 266 -13.80 -26.63 3.64
CA LYS A 266 -13.10 -25.34 3.56
C LYS A 266 -11.76 -25.38 4.32
N GLU A 267 -11.74 -25.92 5.53
CA GLU A 267 -10.52 -26.02 6.33
C GLU A 267 -9.49 -27.00 5.73
N GLN A 268 -9.93 -28.10 5.13
CA GLN A 268 -9.05 -29.02 4.41
C GLN A 268 -8.46 -28.39 3.15
N LEU A 269 -9.25 -27.62 2.41
CA LEU A 269 -8.77 -26.91 1.22
C LEU A 269 -7.74 -25.84 1.61
N LYS A 270 -8.02 -25.03 2.63
CA LYS A 270 -7.04 -24.06 3.16
C LYS A 270 -5.72 -24.71 3.55
N ALA A 271 -5.76 -25.86 4.24
CA ALA A 271 -4.54 -26.56 4.64
C ALA A 271 -3.74 -27.06 3.43
N PHE A 272 -4.43 -27.55 2.39
CA PHE A 272 -3.79 -27.96 1.14
C PHE A 272 -3.18 -26.78 0.38
N ASP A 273 -3.87 -25.64 0.34
CA ASP A 273 -3.38 -24.42 -0.33
C ASP A 273 -2.19 -23.82 0.43
N ALA A 274 -2.25 -23.77 1.77
CA ALA A 274 -1.16 -23.28 2.63
C ALA A 274 0.10 -24.16 2.58
N GLU A 275 -0.03 -25.48 2.42
CA GLU A 275 1.11 -26.39 2.22
C GLU A 275 1.82 -26.18 0.86
N GLN A 276 1.15 -25.52 -0.09
CA GLN A 276 1.63 -25.41 -1.48
C GLN A 276 1.92 -23.98 -1.92
N ASP A 277 1.65 -22.97 -1.10
CA ASP A 277 1.98 -21.54 -1.29
C ASP A 277 1.74 -21.06 -2.73
N VAL A 278 0.55 -21.37 -3.25
CA VAL A 278 0.13 -21.14 -4.65
C VAL A 278 -0.99 -20.12 -4.77
N ASP A 279 -1.20 -19.30 -3.75
CA ASP A 279 -2.22 -18.25 -3.72
C ASP A 279 -2.07 -17.27 -4.91
N ASP A 280 -0.86 -17.12 -5.45
CA ASP A 280 -0.55 -16.26 -6.59
C ASP A 280 -0.81 -16.88 -7.97
N LEU A 281 -1.12 -18.18 -8.04
CA LEU A 281 -1.30 -18.87 -9.32
C LEU A 281 -2.41 -18.26 -10.21
N PRO A 282 -3.60 -17.89 -9.69
CA PRO A 282 -4.64 -17.27 -10.51
C PRO A 282 -4.18 -15.96 -11.17
N LEU A 283 -3.51 -15.11 -10.39
CA LEU A 283 -2.95 -13.84 -10.88
C LEU A 283 -1.85 -14.08 -11.92
N ALA A 284 -0.97 -15.06 -11.67
CA ALA A 284 0.08 -15.44 -12.61
C ALA A 284 -0.48 -15.91 -13.96
N LEU A 285 -1.52 -16.75 -13.93
CA LEU A 285 -2.18 -17.23 -15.14
C LEU A 285 -2.84 -16.09 -15.93
N GLU A 286 -3.52 -15.18 -15.25
CA GLU A 286 -4.12 -13.99 -15.88
C GLU A 286 -3.06 -13.12 -16.56
N ARG A 287 -1.96 -12.80 -15.84
CA ARG A 287 -0.83 -12.03 -16.38
C ARG A 287 -0.26 -12.67 -17.64
N LEU A 288 -0.03 -13.98 -17.63
CA LEU A 288 0.53 -14.69 -18.78
C LEU A 288 -0.45 -14.81 -19.96
N GLN A 289 -1.76 -14.93 -19.69
CA GLN A 289 -2.78 -14.90 -20.75
C GLN A 289 -2.82 -13.55 -21.45
N ASN A 290 -2.64 -12.46 -20.70
CA ASN A 290 -2.70 -11.10 -21.19
C ASN A 290 -1.36 -10.54 -21.69
N ALA A 291 -0.27 -11.31 -21.59
CA ALA A 291 1.09 -10.88 -21.95
C ALA A 291 1.26 -10.44 -23.42
N GLY A 292 0.32 -10.81 -24.31
CA GLY A 292 0.34 -10.46 -25.74
C GLY A 292 1.48 -11.08 -26.55
N ARG A 293 2.37 -11.83 -25.90
CA ARG A 293 3.54 -12.51 -26.49
C ARG A 293 3.82 -13.83 -25.77
N PRO A 294 4.48 -14.79 -26.41
CA PRO A 294 4.94 -16.00 -25.73
C PRO A 294 5.92 -15.65 -24.60
N VAL A 295 5.60 -16.05 -23.37
CA VAL A 295 6.49 -15.95 -22.21
C VAL A 295 7.06 -17.36 -21.93
N PRO A 296 8.39 -17.53 -21.93
CA PRO A 296 9.00 -18.83 -21.66
C PRO A 296 8.81 -19.22 -20.18
N ILE A 297 8.30 -20.42 -19.95
CA ILE A 297 8.16 -21.01 -18.61
C ILE A 297 9.35 -21.94 -18.37
N GLY A 298 10.07 -21.71 -17.27
CA GLY A 298 11.22 -22.52 -16.87
C GLY A 298 10.82 -23.94 -16.44
N ALA A 299 11.77 -24.86 -16.47
CA ALA A 299 11.56 -26.16 -15.86
C ALA A 299 11.61 -26.03 -14.33
N HIS A 300 10.60 -26.57 -13.65
CA HIS A 300 10.54 -26.60 -12.19
C HIS A 300 9.91 -27.93 -11.72
N ALA A 301 10.20 -28.34 -10.48
CA ALA A 301 9.64 -29.55 -9.91
C ALA A 301 8.11 -29.44 -9.73
N ASP A 302 7.64 -28.23 -9.42
CA ASP A 302 6.24 -27.84 -9.40
C ASP A 302 5.95 -26.88 -10.56
N TRP A 303 5.07 -27.29 -11.48
CA TRP A 303 4.69 -26.47 -12.64
C TRP A 303 4.00 -25.16 -12.25
N ARG A 304 3.38 -25.08 -11.07
CA ARG A 304 2.64 -23.90 -10.60
C ARG A 304 3.61 -22.80 -10.20
N ILE A 305 4.65 -23.16 -9.45
CA ILE A 305 5.75 -22.25 -9.14
C ILE A 305 6.44 -21.78 -10.42
N ALA A 306 6.64 -22.68 -11.40
CA ALA A 306 7.20 -22.29 -12.71
C ALA A 306 6.36 -21.22 -13.42
N VAL A 307 5.02 -21.35 -13.36
CA VAL A 307 4.07 -20.38 -13.91
C VAL A 307 4.15 -19.04 -13.16
N ILE A 308 4.18 -19.08 -11.83
CA ILE A 308 4.30 -17.88 -10.97
C ILE A 308 5.60 -17.14 -11.27
N GLU A 309 6.75 -17.82 -11.26
CA GLU A 309 8.06 -17.24 -11.57
C GLU A 309 8.12 -16.62 -12.98
N ALA A 310 7.51 -17.28 -13.97
CA ALA A 310 7.45 -16.76 -15.33
C ALA A 310 6.59 -15.49 -15.43
N ALA A 311 5.44 -15.47 -14.74
CA ALA A 311 4.56 -14.31 -14.69
C ALA A 311 5.21 -13.12 -13.97
N ASN A 312 5.86 -13.37 -12.83
CA ASN A 312 6.56 -12.37 -12.04
C ASN A 312 7.72 -11.74 -12.83
N ARG A 313 8.53 -12.57 -13.49
CA ARG A 313 9.60 -12.09 -14.38
C ARG A 313 9.07 -11.25 -15.53
N HIS A 314 7.98 -11.69 -16.15
CA HIS A 314 7.33 -10.92 -17.22
C HIS A 314 6.87 -9.54 -16.72
N TYR A 315 6.24 -9.48 -15.55
CA TYR A 315 5.84 -8.23 -14.91
C TYR A 315 7.05 -7.31 -14.65
N LEU A 316 8.11 -7.83 -14.03
CA LEU A 316 9.33 -7.05 -13.74
C LEU A 316 10.01 -6.57 -15.02
N ASP A 317 10.03 -7.37 -16.09
CA ASP A 317 10.55 -6.96 -17.39
C ASP A 317 9.74 -5.79 -18.00
N GLN A 318 8.41 -5.78 -17.83
CA GLN A 318 7.59 -4.65 -18.26
C GLN A 318 7.86 -3.40 -17.43
N LEU A 319 7.91 -3.56 -16.10
CA LEU A 319 8.23 -2.48 -15.16
C LEU A 319 9.58 -1.83 -15.50
N ARG A 320 10.61 -2.64 -15.70
CA ARG A 320 11.95 -2.19 -16.09
C ARG A 320 11.98 -1.53 -17.45
N ALA A 321 11.20 -2.03 -18.41
CA ALA A 321 11.10 -1.39 -19.73
C ALA A 321 10.45 0.00 -19.66
N SER A 322 9.58 0.26 -18.68
CA SER A 322 8.95 1.57 -18.45
C SER A 322 9.86 2.56 -17.72
N LEU A 323 10.81 2.10 -16.90
CA LEU A 323 11.67 2.97 -16.07
C LEU A 323 12.39 4.09 -16.84
N PRO A 324 13.00 3.88 -18.02
CA PRO A 324 13.72 4.94 -18.72
C PRO A 324 12.83 6.13 -19.07
N GLN A 325 11.61 5.88 -19.56
CA GLN A 325 10.67 6.93 -19.92
C GLN A 325 10.18 7.67 -18.67
N VAL A 326 9.84 6.93 -17.61
CA VAL A 326 9.41 7.52 -16.33
C VAL A 326 10.51 8.40 -15.73
N TYR A 327 11.78 7.99 -15.83
CA TYR A 327 12.90 8.79 -15.36
C TYR A 327 13.15 10.02 -16.23
N GLU A 328 12.98 9.93 -17.56
CA GLU A 328 13.06 11.09 -18.45
C GLU A 328 11.99 12.14 -18.10
N ASP A 329 10.76 11.71 -17.88
CA ASP A 329 9.65 12.56 -17.43
C ASP A 329 9.95 13.19 -16.05
N TYR A 330 10.52 12.41 -15.12
CA TYR A 330 10.97 12.90 -13.83
C TYR A 330 12.00 14.01 -13.98
N CYS A 331 13.08 13.77 -14.74
CA CYS A 331 14.13 14.76 -14.99
C CYS A 331 13.60 16.01 -15.70
N GLN A 332 12.65 15.86 -16.62
CA GLN A 332 12.02 16.98 -17.30
C GLN A 332 11.29 17.88 -16.29
N ARG A 333 10.48 17.29 -15.40
CA ARG A 333 9.77 18.03 -14.34
C ARG A 333 10.73 18.77 -13.42
N GLU A 334 11.79 18.10 -12.96
CA GLU A 334 12.86 18.71 -12.17
C GLU A 334 13.48 19.93 -12.89
N SER A 335 13.81 19.78 -14.17
CA SER A 335 14.42 20.86 -14.96
C SER A 335 13.51 22.08 -15.17
N LEU A 336 12.20 21.84 -15.16
CA LEU A 336 11.17 22.87 -15.33
C LEU A 336 10.68 23.45 -13.99
N GLY A 337 11.12 22.90 -12.85
CA GLY A 337 10.61 23.28 -11.52
C GLY A 337 9.12 22.95 -11.34
N ILE A 338 8.61 21.93 -12.04
CA ILE A 338 7.23 21.49 -11.93
C ILE A 338 7.14 20.52 -10.76
N GLN A 339 6.26 20.79 -9.80
CA GLN A 339 6.01 19.88 -8.69
C GLN A 339 5.51 18.53 -9.21
N HIS A 340 6.04 17.46 -8.61
CA HIS A 340 5.50 16.12 -8.83
C HIS A 340 4.13 15.99 -8.17
N PRO A 341 3.23 15.19 -8.74
CA PRO A 341 1.95 14.93 -8.08
C PRO A 341 2.20 14.35 -6.67
N GLU A 342 1.47 14.88 -5.69
CA GLU A 342 1.57 14.43 -4.31
C GLU A 342 1.27 12.92 -4.23
N HIS A 343 2.13 12.17 -3.55
CA HIS A 343 1.88 10.78 -3.20
C HIS A 343 1.25 10.70 -1.81
N ARG A 344 0.15 11.45 -1.58
CA ARG A 344 -0.53 11.39 -0.27
C ARG A 344 -1.04 9.98 -0.01
N HIS A 345 -0.64 9.41 1.11
CA HIS A 345 -1.09 8.11 1.57
C HIS A 345 -2.61 8.09 1.82
N GLU A 346 -3.30 7.08 1.26
CA GLU A 346 -4.74 6.86 1.48
C GLU A 346 -5.09 6.53 2.93
N TRP A 347 -4.09 6.19 3.76
CA TRP A 347 -4.27 5.83 5.18
C TRP A 347 -4.44 7.00 6.13
N ARG A 348 -4.29 8.26 5.67
CA ARG A 348 -4.73 9.40 6.47
C ARG A 348 -6.25 9.34 6.58
N ILE A 349 -6.72 8.78 7.69
CA ILE A 349 -8.13 8.78 8.08
C ILE A 349 -8.58 10.24 8.03
N PRO A 350 -9.53 10.62 7.14
CA PRO A 350 -9.92 12.02 6.94
C PRO A 350 -10.48 12.74 8.19
N ASP A 351 -10.69 12.01 9.29
CA ASP A 351 -11.26 12.49 10.55
C ASP A 351 -10.21 12.86 11.63
N LEU A 352 -8.92 12.57 11.42
CA LEU A 352 -7.82 13.18 12.19
C LEU A 352 -7.44 14.44 11.40
N GLY A 353 -7.46 15.62 12.04
CA GLY A 353 -7.34 16.91 11.34
C GLY A 353 -6.02 17.10 10.57
N ASP A 354 -5.77 18.33 10.10
CA ASP A 354 -4.53 18.72 9.39
C ASP A 354 -3.24 18.60 10.25
N GLU A 355 -3.27 17.88 11.38
CA GLU A 355 -2.12 17.69 12.27
C GLU A 355 -1.08 16.77 11.60
N THR A 356 0.17 17.23 11.59
CA THR A 356 1.32 16.49 11.06
C THR A 356 1.92 15.59 12.13
N HIS A 357 2.79 14.64 11.74
CA HIS A 357 3.56 13.85 12.70
C HIS A 357 4.35 14.78 13.62
N PHE A 358 4.91 15.87 13.06
CA PHE A 358 5.63 16.87 13.83
C PHE A 358 4.75 17.53 14.89
N ASP A 359 3.54 17.96 14.55
CA ASP A 359 2.65 18.65 15.50
C ASP A 359 2.32 17.75 16.71
N GLU A 360 2.03 16.47 16.46
CA GLU A 360 1.75 15.49 17.49
C GLU A 360 2.98 15.22 18.38
N GLN A 361 4.14 14.96 17.76
CA GLN A 361 5.36 14.62 18.49
C GLN A 361 5.92 15.83 19.25
N ALA A 362 5.91 17.03 18.66
CA ALA A 362 6.45 18.23 19.27
C ALA A 362 5.77 18.58 20.60
N GLU A 363 4.43 18.50 20.67
CA GLU A 363 3.71 18.72 21.92
C GLU A 363 4.01 17.63 22.95
N LEU A 364 4.14 16.38 22.53
CA LEU A 364 4.50 15.28 23.42
C LEU A 364 5.90 15.47 24.03
N ILE A 365 6.88 15.89 23.22
CA ILE A 365 8.25 16.19 23.67
C ILE A 365 8.25 17.37 24.64
N ARG A 366 7.55 18.47 24.31
CA ARG A 366 7.40 19.64 25.20
C ARG A 366 6.78 19.28 26.54
N GLU A 367 5.74 18.45 26.55
CA GLU A 367 5.17 17.90 27.78
C GLU A 367 6.18 17.08 28.58
N GLY A 368 6.96 16.23 27.92
CA GLY A 368 8.01 15.43 28.55
C GLY A 368 9.07 16.28 29.22
N ARG A 369 9.52 17.34 28.55
CA ARG A 369 10.48 18.30 29.11
C ARG A 369 9.91 19.04 30.31
N ARG A 370 8.66 19.50 30.24
CA ARG A 370 7.97 20.11 31.39
C ARG A 370 7.87 19.14 32.57
N ALA A 371 7.57 17.87 32.32
CA ALA A 371 7.53 16.84 33.37
C ALA A 371 8.90 16.60 34.04
N LEU A 372 9.99 16.78 33.30
CA LEU A 372 11.36 16.67 33.80
C LEU A 372 11.94 17.98 34.35
N ASN A 373 11.16 19.07 34.37
CA ASN A 373 11.61 20.43 34.75
C ASN A 373 12.70 21.01 33.85
N GLU A 374 12.67 20.65 32.56
CA GLU A 374 13.54 21.19 31.51
C GLU A 374 12.79 22.31 30.73
N PRO A 375 13.51 23.17 29.97
CA PRO A 375 12.89 24.22 29.17
C PRO A 375 11.87 23.70 28.14
N ASP A 376 10.80 24.46 27.94
CA ASP A 376 9.73 24.17 26.98
C ASP A 376 10.15 24.59 25.55
N ASP A 377 11.17 23.91 25.03
CA ASP A 377 11.68 24.06 23.66
C ASP A 377 12.08 22.70 23.06
N LEU A 378 12.46 22.69 21.77
CA LEU A 378 12.88 21.48 21.04
C LEU A 378 14.40 21.43 20.81
N ASN A 379 15.20 22.14 21.61
CA ASN A 379 16.66 22.12 21.48
C ASN A 379 17.24 20.90 22.21
N PHE A 380 17.88 20.00 21.45
CA PHE A 380 18.56 18.80 21.94
C PHE A 380 20.05 19.02 22.25
#